data_AF-A0A924Q3J3-F1
#
_entry.id   AF-A0A924Q3J3-F1
#
_cell.length_a   1.000
_cell.length_b   1.000
_cell.length_c   1.000
_cell.angle_alpha   90.00
_cell.angle_beta   90.00
_cell.angle_gamma   90.00
#
_symmetry.space_group_name_H-M   'P 1'
#
loop_
_entity.id
_entity.type
_entity.pdbx_description
1 polymer ?
#
loop_
_entity_poly.entity_id
_entity_poly.type
_entity_poly.pdbx_seq_one_letter_code
_entity_poly.pdbx_strand_id
1 'polypeptide(L)'
;MRILGIDPGTGILGFGVIDVIKGQATLVDAGVIRTPVHEDDAIRLLTIYEELTEIIKLNKPTVMSVEKLFFARNVTTAMTVSQARGVVLLCGMQSGMTIAEYTPMQIKMAVTSYGKADKKQVQEMVRVILQLKEIPKPDDAADALAAAITHSMTVRT
;
A
#
# COMPACT_ATOMS: atom_id res chain seq x y z
N MET A 1 -13.07 8.49 7.28
CA MET A 1 -11.90 7.69 7.69
C MET A 1 -10.81 7.89 6.65
N ARG A 2 -9.54 8.09 7.07
CA ARG A 2 -8.41 8.22 6.13
C ARG A 2 -7.51 6.99 6.23
N ILE A 3 -7.28 6.34 5.10
CA ILE A 3 -6.56 5.07 5.02
C ILE A 3 -5.31 5.27 4.16
N LEU A 4 -4.17 4.80 4.67
CA LEU A 4 -2.91 4.68 3.93
C LEU A 4 -2.73 3.22 3.52
N GLY A 5 -2.79 2.92 2.23
CA GLY A 5 -2.40 1.64 1.65
C GLY A 5 -0.92 1.60 1.33
N ILE A 6 -0.29 0.45 1.55
CA ILE A 6 1.13 0.20 1.29
C ILE A 6 1.31 -1.10 0.50
N ASP A 7 2.06 -1.01 -0.60
CA ASP A 7 2.64 -2.13 -1.32
C ASP A 7 4.16 -2.18 -1.04
N PRO A 8 4.60 -3.07 -0.12
CA PRO A 8 5.97 -3.05 0.38
C PRO A 8 6.96 -3.65 -0.62
N GLY A 9 7.96 -2.86 -1.00
CA GLY A 9 9.13 -3.31 -1.74
C GLY A 9 10.41 -2.62 -1.25
N THR A 10 11.57 -3.21 -1.51
CA THR A 10 12.86 -2.63 -1.10
C THR A 10 13.39 -1.60 -2.07
N GLY A 11 13.11 -1.72 -3.38
CA GLY A 11 13.51 -0.74 -4.40
C GLY A 11 12.47 0.33 -4.65
N ILE A 12 11.21 -0.10 -4.72
CA ILE A 12 10.06 0.76 -4.90
C ILE A 12 9.06 0.32 -3.85
N LEU A 13 8.61 1.26 -3.04
CA LEU A 13 7.50 1.05 -2.11
C LEU A 13 6.33 1.91 -2.59
N GLY A 14 5.21 1.28 -2.90
CA GLY A 14 3.98 1.96 -3.29
C GLY A 14 3.24 2.47 -2.07
N PHE A 15 2.72 3.70 -2.17
CA PHE A 15 1.78 4.23 -1.18
C PHE A 15 0.56 4.85 -1.86
N GLY A 16 -0.59 4.77 -1.18
CA GLY A 16 -1.83 5.39 -1.61
C GLY A 16 -2.67 5.81 -0.43
N VAL A 17 -3.11 7.06 -0.40
CA VAL A 17 -3.96 7.63 0.65
C VAL A 17 -5.35 7.88 0.08
N ILE A 18 -6.37 7.36 0.76
CA ILE A 18 -7.76 7.60 0.41
C ILE A 18 -8.55 8.12 1.60
N ASP A 19 -9.54 8.96 1.31
CA ASP A 19 -10.60 9.32 2.25
C ASP A 19 -11.85 8.52 1.94
N VAL A 20 -12.44 7.95 2.98
CA VAL A 20 -13.70 7.20 2.93
C VAL A 20 -14.75 7.93 3.74
N ILE A 21 -15.80 8.39 3.06
CA ILE A 21 -16.93 9.11 3.66
C ILE A 21 -18.22 8.44 3.18
N LYS A 22 -19.03 7.91 4.10
CA LYS A 22 -20.30 7.21 3.80
C LYS A 22 -20.15 6.12 2.72
N GLY A 23 -19.07 5.35 2.80
CA GLY A 23 -18.75 4.29 1.84
C GLY A 23 -18.16 4.75 0.50
N GLN A 24 -18.04 6.05 0.25
CA GLN A 24 -17.40 6.57 -0.96
C GLN A 24 -15.91 6.83 -0.70
N ALA A 25 -15.05 6.18 -1.50
CA ALA A 25 -13.61 6.38 -1.46
C ALA A 25 -13.18 7.47 -2.45
N THR A 26 -12.26 8.34 -2.03
CA THR A 26 -11.68 9.41 -2.86
C THR A 26 -10.16 9.42 -2.69
N LEU A 27 -9.43 9.62 -3.79
CA LEU A 27 -7.98 9.73 -3.77
C LEU A 27 -7.56 11.03 -3.07
N VAL A 28 -6.63 10.93 -2.12
CA VAL A 28 -6.01 12.07 -1.44
C VAL A 28 -4.59 12.29 -1.96
N ASP A 29 -3.80 11.21 -1.99
CA ASP A 29 -2.39 11.23 -2.38
C ASP A 29 -1.99 9.83 -2.84
N ALA A 30 -1.01 9.72 -3.73
CA ALA A 30 -0.45 8.43 -4.15
C ALA A 30 0.89 8.62 -4.83
N GLY A 31 1.77 7.64 -4.66
CA GLY A 31 3.09 7.68 -5.25
C GLY A 31 3.94 6.49 -4.87
N VAL A 32 5.24 6.68 -5.00
CA VAL A 32 6.23 5.68 -4.61
C VAL A 32 7.39 6.32 -3.88
N ILE A 33 7.92 5.60 -2.90
CA ILE A 33 9.23 5.84 -2.32
C ILE A 33 10.23 5.03 -3.14
N ARG A 34 11.26 5.69 -3.68
CA ARG A 34 12.30 5.05 -4.49
C ARG A 34 13.59 5.04 -3.70
N THR A 35 14.06 3.86 -3.35
CA THR A 35 15.36 3.75 -2.68
C THR A 35 16.49 3.70 -3.71
N PRO A 36 17.67 4.23 -3.38
CA PRO A 36 18.82 4.22 -4.28
C PRO A 36 19.25 2.79 -4.63
N VAL A 37 19.41 2.53 -5.93
CA VAL A 37 19.92 1.26 -6.45
C VAL A 37 21.43 1.24 -6.16
N HIS A 38 21.94 0.15 -5.56
CA HIS A 38 23.35 -0.08 -5.18
C HIS A 38 23.81 0.41 -3.79
N GLU A 39 22.91 0.98 -2.98
CA GLU A 39 23.21 1.27 -1.57
C GLU A 39 22.95 0.06 -0.66
N ASP A 40 23.58 0.08 0.52
CA ASP A 40 23.36 -0.92 1.57
C ASP A 40 21.89 -0.97 2.02
N ASP A 41 21.41 -2.16 2.36
CA ASP A 41 20.01 -2.37 2.79
C ASP A 41 19.63 -1.46 3.97
N ALA A 42 20.55 -1.21 4.91
CA ALA A 42 20.30 -0.31 6.04
C ALA A 42 19.99 1.13 5.60
N ILE A 43 20.68 1.65 4.58
CA ILE A 43 20.44 2.99 4.03
C ILE A 43 19.07 3.03 3.35
N ARG A 44 18.75 1.99 2.59
CA ARG A 44 17.45 1.88 1.89
C ARG A 44 16.29 1.81 2.88
N LEU A 45 16.46 1.11 4.00
CA LEU A 45 15.49 1.06 5.10
C LEU A 45 15.32 2.42 5.79
N LEU A 46 16.42 3.18 5.97
CA LEU A 46 16.36 4.55 6.47
C LEU A 46 15.57 5.47 5.54
N THR A 47 15.82 5.42 4.22
CA THR A 47 15.05 6.18 3.22
C THR A 47 13.56 5.87 3.30
N ILE A 48 13.20 4.59 3.40
CA ILE A 48 11.80 4.17 3.57
C ILE A 48 11.21 4.75 4.85
N TYR A 49 11.94 4.70 5.97
CA TYR A 49 11.49 5.25 7.24
C TYR A 49 11.21 6.76 7.16
N GLU A 50 12.18 7.53 6.63
CA GLU A 50 12.11 8.99 6.57
C GLU A 50 10.97 9.46 5.67
N GLU A 51 10.93 8.99 4.42
CA GLU A 51 9.91 9.42 3.45
C GLU A 51 8.51 8.97 3.87
N LEU A 52 8.34 7.74 4.38
CA LEU A 52 7.05 7.28 4.86
C LEU A 52 6.57 8.09 6.07
N THR A 53 7.48 8.47 6.96
CA THR A 53 7.16 9.31 8.12
C THR A 53 6.67 10.68 7.67
N GLU A 54 7.27 11.27 6.63
CA GLU A 54 6.81 12.54 6.04
C GLU A 54 5.41 12.41 5.42
N ILE A 55 5.18 11.36 4.63
CA ILE A 55 3.88 11.06 4.03
C ILE A 55 2.80 10.92 5.11
N ILE A 56 3.10 10.21 6.21
CA ILE A 56 2.18 10.05 7.34
C ILE A 56 1.92 11.39 8.02
N LYS A 57 2.95 12.21 8.27
CA LYS A 57 2.79 13.54 8.90
C LYS A 57 1.94 14.49 8.05
N LEU A 58 2.13 14.47 6.73
CA LEU A 58 1.39 15.31 5.80
C LEU A 58 -0.08 14.89 5.72
N ASN A 59 -0.31 13.59 5.51
CA ASN A 59 -1.64 13.07 5.22
C ASN A 59 -2.45 12.74 6.47
N LYS A 60 -1.83 12.51 7.63
CA LYS A 60 -2.48 12.13 8.90
C LYS A 60 -3.51 10.99 8.77
N PRO A 61 -3.15 9.85 8.15
CA PRO A 61 -4.03 8.69 8.11
C PRO A 61 -4.31 8.13 9.51
N THR A 62 -5.47 7.51 9.68
CA THR A 62 -5.87 6.85 10.94
C THR A 62 -5.68 5.33 10.89
N VAL A 63 -5.57 4.78 9.67
CA VAL A 63 -5.41 3.37 9.41
C VAL A 63 -4.33 3.16 8.36
N MET A 64 -3.49 2.15 8.54
CA MET A 64 -2.57 1.64 7.52
C MET A 64 -3.02 0.25 7.06
N SER A 65 -3.21 0.06 5.77
CA SER A 65 -3.51 -1.22 5.11
C SER A 65 -2.27 -1.71 4.38
N VAL A 66 -1.79 -2.90 4.70
CA VAL A 66 -0.54 -3.45 4.15
C VAL A 66 -0.80 -4.81 3.50
N GLU A 67 -0.21 -5.06 2.32
CA GLU A 67 -0.24 -6.38 1.71
C GLU A 67 0.55 -7.41 2.55
N LYS A 68 -0.03 -8.61 2.74
CA LYS A 68 0.66 -9.76 3.33
C LYS A 68 1.53 -10.43 2.29
N LEU A 69 2.82 -10.54 2.62
CA LEU A 69 3.80 -11.23 1.80
C LEU A 69 3.65 -12.75 1.93
N PHE A 70 3.63 -13.46 0.79
CA PHE A 70 3.75 -14.91 0.71
C PHE A 70 4.95 -15.27 -0.16
N PHE A 71 5.94 -15.95 0.40
CA PHE A 71 7.14 -16.36 -0.31
C PHE A 71 7.20 -17.87 -0.49
N ALA A 72 7.37 -18.34 -1.73
CA ALA A 72 7.44 -19.77 -2.03
C ALA A 72 8.86 -20.26 -2.40
N ARG A 73 9.73 -19.42 -2.98
CA ARG A 73 11.02 -19.89 -3.56
C ARG A 73 12.24 -18.96 -3.44
N ASN A 74 12.08 -17.64 -3.34
CA ASN A 74 13.21 -16.69 -3.38
C ASN A 74 13.52 -16.07 -2.00
N VAL A 75 14.32 -16.78 -1.19
CA VAL A 75 14.58 -16.42 0.22
C VAL A 75 15.32 -15.08 0.39
N THR A 76 16.30 -14.77 -0.46
CA THR A 76 17.09 -13.52 -0.32
C THR A 76 16.25 -12.27 -0.55
N THR A 77 15.46 -12.24 -1.63
CA THR A 77 14.52 -11.13 -1.88
C THR A 77 13.45 -11.08 -0.81
N ALA A 78 12.98 -12.25 -0.34
CA ALA A 78 12.00 -12.31 0.74
C ALA A 78 12.51 -11.66 2.04
N MET A 79 13.77 -11.85 2.41
CA MET A 79 14.36 -11.25 3.60
C MET A 79 14.39 -9.72 3.51
N THR A 80 14.93 -9.17 2.41
CA THR A 80 15.02 -7.70 2.22
C THR A 80 13.63 -7.06 2.25
N VAL A 81 12.65 -7.62 1.53
CA VAL A 81 11.28 -7.08 1.51
C VAL A 81 10.62 -7.20 2.88
N SER A 82 10.90 -8.28 3.63
CA SER A 82 10.41 -8.43 5.00
C SER A 82 10.98 -7.39 5.96
N GLN A 83 12.24 -6.99 5.78
CA GLN A 83 12.85 -5.89 6.57
C GLN A 83 12.16 -4.56 6.26
N ALA A 84 11.95 -4.23 4.98
CA ALA A 84 11.22 -3.03 4.57
C ALA A 84 9.80 -3.00 5.13
N ARG A 85 9.09 -4.13 5.07
CA ARG A 85 7.79 -4.29 5.71
C ARG A 85 7.85 -4.06 7.23
N GLY A 86 8.89 -4.55 7.90
CA GLY A 86 9.12 -4.28 9.33
C GLY A 86 9.17 -2.79 9.65
N VAL A 87 9.90 -2.01 8.84
CA VAL A 87 9.97 -0.54 8.96
C VAL A 87 8.60 0.09 8.73
N VAL A 88 7.86 -0.32 7.69
CA VAL A 88 6.51 0.17 7.40
C VAL A 88 5.57 0.01 8.60
N LEU A 89 5.52 -1.21 9.16
CA LEU A 89 4.67 -1.51 10.31
C LEU A 89 5.06 -0.68 11.53
N LEU A 90 6.36 -0.51 11.76
CA LEU A 90 6.87 0.32 12.85
C LEU A 90 6.46 1.79 12.69
N CYS A 91 6.63 2.38 11.50
CA CYS A 91 6.19 3.75 11.21
C CYS A 91 4.70 3.92 11.49
N GLY A 92 3.90 2.93 11.09
CA GLY A 92 2.46 2.99 11.29
C GLY A 92 2.06 2.96 12.77
N MET A 93 2.65 2.04 13.53
CA MET A 93 2.40 1.92 14.98
C MET A 93 2.90 3.13 15.77
N GLN A 94 4.08 3.67 15.44
CA GLN A 94 4.62 4.88 16.09
C GLN A 94 3.72 6.10 15.87
N SER A 95 2.98 6.12 14.76
CA SER A 95 2.04 7.20 14.43
C SER A 95 0.64 7.00 15.01
N GLY A 96 0.45 5.96 15.83
CA GLY A 96 -0.83 5.66 16.50
C GLY A 96 -1.93 5.11 15.58
N MET A 97 -1.56 4.58 14.41
CA MET A 97 -2.52 4.04 13.46
C MET A 97 -2.94 2.60 13.79
N THR A 98 -4.17 2.25 13.44
CA THR A 98 -4.57 0.85 13.35
C THR A 98 -3.94 0.22 12.11
N ILE A 99 -3.31 -0.94 12.27
CA ILE A 99 -2.73 -1.68 11.15
C ILE A 99 -3.67 -2.82 10.73
N ALA A 100 -3.97 -2.90 9.44
CA ALA A 100 -4.72 -3.99 8.83
C ALA A 100 -3.87 -4.65 7.74
N GLU A 101 -4.01 -5.97 7.62
CA GLU A 101 -3.19 -6.74 6.68
C GLU A 101 -4.04 -7.67 5.82
N TYR A 102 -3.81 -7.66 4.52
CA TYR A 102 -4.61 -8.40 3.54
C TYR A 102 -3.76 -9.27 2.63
N THR A 103 -4.19 -10.49 2.34
CA THR A 103 -3.53 -11.33 1.35
C THR A 103 -3.76 -10.80 -0.07
N PRO A 104 -2.87 -11.12 -1.03
CA PRO A 104 -3.08 -10.73 -2.43
C PRO A 104 -4.43 -11.19 -2.97
N MET A 105 -4.91 -12.36 -2.52
CA MET A 105 -6.22 -12.89 -2.88
C MET A 105 -7.36 -12.06 -2.29
N GLN A 106 -7.25 -11.61 -1.04
CA GLN A 106 -8.24 -10.73 -0.42
C GLN A 106 -8.32 -9.39 -1.14
N ILE A 107 -7.17 -8.81 -1.52
CA ILE A 107 -7.13 -7.55 -2.29
C ILE A 107 -7.83 -7.72 -3.63
N LYS A 108 -7.47 -8.77 -4.39
CA LYS A 108 -8.11 -9.09 -5.67
C LYS A 108 -9.62 -9.28 -5.51
N MET A 109 -10.05 -10.08 -4.54
CA MET A 109 -11.46 -10.35 -4.30
C MET A 109 -12.24 -9.08 -3.94
N ALA A 110 -11.70 -8.22 -3.07
CA ALA A 110 -12.38 -7.00 -2.65
C ALA A 110 -12.54 -6.03 -3.82
N VAL A 111 -11.47 -5.81 -4.59
CA VAL A 111 -11.43 -4.79 -5.64
C VAL A 111 -12.18 -5.22 -6.91
N THR A 112 -12.13 -6.50 -7.29
CA THR A 112 -12.68 -6.96 -8.58
C THR A 112 -13.91 -7.88 -8.44
N SER A 113 -14.31 -8.24 -7.21
CA SER A 113 -15.26 -9.33 -6.94
C SER A 113 -14.83 -10.71 -7.48
N TYR A 114 -13.58 -10.85 -7.95
CA TYR A 114 -13.06 -12.07 -8.55
C TYR A 114 -11.61 -12.34 -8.12
N GLY A 115 -11.41 -13.34 -7.27
CA GLY A 115 -10.09 -13.62 -6.66
C GLY A 115 -8.98 -14.03 -7.63
N LYS A 116 -9.32 -14.39 -8.88
CA LYS A 116 -8.34 -14.74 -9.93
C LYS A 116 -8.11 -13.62 -10.94
N ALA A 117 -8.55 -12.40 -10.64
CA ALA A 117 -8.30 -11.25 -11.50
C ALA A 117 -6.79 -11.02 -11.71
N ASP A 118 -6.44 -10.60 -12.92
CA ASP A 118 -5.08 -10.19 -13.26
C ASP A 118 -4.75 -8.82 -12.66
N LYS A 119 -3.45 -8.45 -12.68
CA LYS A 119 -2.99 -7.18 -12.09
C LYS A 119 -3.60 -5.96 -12.80
N LYS A 120 -3.78 -6.02 -14.12
CA LYS A 120 -4.36 -4.90 -14.89
C LYS A 120 -5.84 -4.68 -14.54
N GLN A 121 -6.58 -5.76 -14.31
CA GLN A 121 -7.97 -5.68 -13.88
C GLN A 121 -8.10 -5.03 -12.50
N VAL A 122 -7.20 -5.34 -11.55
CA VAL A 122 -7.17 -4.67 -10.25
C VAL A 122 -6.93 -3.18 -10.43
N GLN A 123 -5.92 -2.79 -11.20
CA GLN A 123 -5.57 -1.39 -11.46
C GLN A 123 -6.70 -0.61 -12.15
N GLU A 124 -7.39 -1.23 -13.11
CA GLU A 124 -8.55 -0.63 -13.77
C GLU A 124 -9.71 -0.42 -12.79
N MET A 125 -9.94 -1.39 -11.90
CA MET A 125 -10.95 -1.25 -10.86
C MET A 125 -10.60 -0.18 -9.83
N VAL A 126 -9.32 -0.01 -9.49
CA VAL A 126 -8.86 1.12 -8.65
C VAL A 126 -9.24 2.45 -9.30
N ARG A 127 -8.96 2.62 -10.60
CA ARG A 127 -9.36 3.81 -11.37
C ARG A 127 -10.87 4.04 -11.29
N VAL A 128 -11.67 3.00 -11.51
CA VAL A 128 -13.14 3.08 -11.51
C VAL A 128 -13.67 3.45 -10.12
N ILE A 129 -13.20 2.78 -9.07
CA ILE A 129 -13.67 2.98 -7.69
C ILE A 129 -13.34 4.39 -7.20
N LEU A 130 -12.15 4.90 -7.52
CA LEU A 130 -11.70 6.24 -7.14
C LEU A 130 -12.12 7.33 -8.16
N GLN A 131 -12.88 6.96 -9.20
CA GLN A 131 -13.37 7.87 -10.25
C GLN A 131 -12.25 8.68 -10.94
N LEU A 132 -11.11 8.04 -11.17
CA LEU A 132 -9.95 8.65 -11.80
C LEU A 132 -10.09 8.61 -13.32
N LYS A 133 -9.50 9.60 -14.00
CA LYS A 133 -9.51 9.65 -15.49
C LYS A 133 -8.65 8.55 -16.11
N GLU A 134 -7.54 8.23 -15.45
CA GLU A 134 -6.53 7.29 -15.93
C GLU A 134 -6.10 6.37 -14.79
N ILE A 135 -5.55 5.20 -15.15
CA ILE A 135 -4.99 4.25 -14.18
C ILE A 135 -3.84 4.94 -13.43
N PRO A 136 -3.82 4.91 -12.08
CA PRO A 136 -2.72 5.45 -11.30
C PRO A 136 -1.38 4.85 -11.73
N LYS A 137 -0.38 5.71 -11.89
CA LYS A 137 1.00 5.30 -12.16
C LYS A 137 1.92 5.88 -11.09
N PRO A 138 2.99 5.17 -10.72
CA PRO A 138 3.39 3.83 -11.21
C PRO A 138 2.52 2.68 -10.66
N ASP A 139 2.74 1.47 -11.17
CA ASP A 139 1.95 0.27 -10.84
C ASP A 139 1.87 -0.01 -9.33
N ASP A 140 2.98 0.19 -8.61
CA ASP A 140 3.07 -0.02 -7.16
C ASP A 140 2.13 0.95 -6.39
N ALA A 141 1.91 2.17 -6.91
CA ALA A 141 0.97 3.11 -6.33
C ALA A 141 -0.48 2.63 -6.52
N ALA A 142 -0.80 2.03 -7.68
CA ALA A 142 -2.11 1.45 -7.92
C ALA A 142 -2.36 0.23 -7.02
N ASP A 143 -1.35 -0.61 -6.80
CA ASP A 143 -1.43 -1.76 -5.89
C ASP A 143 -1.61 -1.30 -4.43
N ALA A 144 -0.91 -0.25 -4.01
CA ALA A 144 -1.09 0.35 -2.69
C ALA A 144 -2.51 0.95 -2.51
N LEU A 145 -3.05 1.63 -3.53
CA LEU A 145 -4.44 2.10 -3.52
C LEU A 145 -5.44 0.94 -3.44
N ALA A 146 -5.17 -0.18 -4.12
CA ALA A 146 -5.98 -1.40 -4.02
C ALA A 146 -6.01 -1.94 -2.58
N ALA A 147 -4.88 -1.93 -1.86
CA ALA A 147 -4.82 -2.30 -0.46
C ALA A 147 -5.66 -1.37 0.44
N ALA A 148 -5.62 -0.05 0.19
CA ALA A 148 -6.43 0.91 0.93
C ALA A 148 -7.94 0.70 0.70
N ILE A 149 -8.35 0.50 -0.56
CA ILE A 149 -9.74 0.22 -0.95
C ILE A 149 -10.22 -1.08 -0.30
N THR A 150 -9.39 -2.12 -0.29
CA THR A 150 -9.69 -3.42 0.35
C THR A 150 -10.08 -3.25 1.81
N HIS A 151 -9.34 -2.41 2.55
CA HIS A 151 -9.68 -2.11 3.93
C HIS A 151 -11.04 -1.41 4.05
N SER A 152 -11.28 -0.39 3.21
CA SER A 152 -12.55 0.35 3.22
C SER A 152 -13.77 -0.54 3.02
N MET A 153 -13.65 -1.55 2.14
CA MET A 153 -14.72 -2.49 1.82
C MET A 153 -14.93 -3.56 2.89
N THR A 154 -13.88 -3.88 3.65
CA THR A 154 -13.94 -4.88 4.72
C THR A 154 -14.58 -4.31 5.98
N VAL A 155 -14.32 -3.04 6.31
CA VAL A 155 -14.72 -2.45 7.60
C VAL A 155 -16.05 -1.70 7.54
N ARG A 156 -16.67 -1.54 6.36
CA ARG A 156 -17.99 -0.91 6.10
C ARG A 156 -18.48 -0.02 7.26
N THR A 157 -17.88 1.16 7.41
CA THR A 157 -18.37 2.25 8.26
C THR A 157 -19.39 3.11 7.56
#